data_AF-A0A7C7QT32-F1
#
_entry.id   AF-A0A7C7QT32-F1
#
_cell.length_a   1.000
_cell.length_b   1.000
_cell.length_c   1.000
_cell.angle_alpha   90.00
_cell.angle_beta   90.00
_cell.angle_gamma   90.00
#
_symmetry.space_group_name_H-M   'P 1'
#
loop_
_entity.id
_entity.type
_entity.pdbx_description
1 polymer ?
#
loop_
_entity_poly.entity_id
_entity_poly.type
_entity_poly.pdbx_seq_one_letter_code
_entity_poly.pdbx_strand_id
1 'polypeptide(L)'
;MQTDRIWQAALGELKLQMTKATFDTWLANTHLTAADGNAFTIAVPNAFTRDWLENRLLTTIKRILVGIAGCPVEVHFVVRQDSPQVVTAEPAAGPQPITLSTLPELHPELAEGSLVEADHVSIVAVQFYEFDPMKRGFLQMPKYCEWFWQPYFGVVTYATYRFLRSLDRQNEGWGGWHFVKVERIAATLGVNRQKITGVQREKDGRKYWQPGAFDALSQAAIARVETLGKGKKVSYKVSCLNSLPLLTPAQVETLPGILQEEHARFLKECSIEYEEWKQLELSTLVQE
;
A
#
# COMPACT_ATOMS: atom_id res chain seq x y z
N MET A 1 -3.88 -39.54 -11.59
CA MET A 1 -3.87 -40.23 -10.27
C MET A 1 -2.48 -40.58 -9.74
N GLN A 2 -1.43 -40.71 -10.57
CA GLN A 2 -0.05 -40.94 -10.09
C GLN A 2 0.70 -39.62 -9.77
N THR A 3 0.40 -38.56 -10.52
CA THR A 3 1.00 -37.21 -10.42
C THR A 3 0.79 -36.56 -9.04
N ASP A 4 -0.42 -36.66 -8.48
CA ASP A 4 -0.74 -36.08 -7.16
C ASP A 4 0.09 -36.69 -6.02
N ARG A 5 0.46 -37.98 -6.12
CA ARG A 5 1.21 -38.68 -5.07
C ARG A 5 2.66 -38.18 -4.97
N ILE A 6 3.27 -37.81 -6.09
CA ILE A 6 4.64 -37.29 -6.13
C ILE A 6 4.72 -35.93 -5.43
N TRP A 7 3.77 -35.03 -5.74
CA TRP A 7 3.73 -33.72 -5.11
C TRP A 7 3.37 -33.79 -3.62
N GLN A 8 2.47 -34.69 -3.22
CA GLN A 8 2.17 -34.90 -1.80
C GLN A 8 3.38 -35.43 -1.01
N ALA A 9 4.18 -36.32 -1.60
CA ALA A 9 5.44 -36.75 -0.98
C ALA A 9 6.43 -35.59 -0.84
N ALA A 10 6.59 -34.78 -1.89
CA ALA A 10 7.44 -33.59 -1.85
C ALA A 10 6.97 -32.55 -0.81
N LEU A 11 5.67 -32.31 -0.68
CA LEU A 11 5.08 -31.44 0.34
C LEU A 11 5.35 -31.96 1.76
N GLY A 12 5.31 -33.27 1.96
CA GLY A 12 5.66 -33.91 3.23
C GLY A 12 7.09 -33.63 3.65
N GLU A 13 8.05 -33.76 2.73
CA GLU A 13 9.46 -33.49 2.99
C GLU A 13 9.73 -31.99 3.19
N LEU A 14 9.11 -31.12 2.39
CA LEU A 14 9.21 -29.67 2.55
C LEU A 14 8.69 -29.21 3.91
N LYS A 15 7.60 -29.81 4.41
CA LYS A 15 7.03 -29.50 5.73
C LYS A 15 7.99 -29.79 6.89
N LEU A 16 8.91 -30.75 6.73
CA LEU A 16 9.94 -31.07 7.72
C LEU A 16 11.11 -30.08 7.70
N GLN A 17 11.31 -29.36 6.59
CA GLN A 17 12.45 -28.46 6.39
C GLN A 17 12.13 -26.99 6.70
N MET A 18 10.90 -26.64 7.08
CA MET A 18 10.49 -25.26 7.36
C MET A 18 9.44 -25.15 8.46
N THR A 19 9.20 -23.93 8.94
CA THR A 19 8.16 -23.68 9.94
C THR A 19 6.76 -23.87 9.36
N LYS A 20 5.80 -24.24 10.23
CA LYS A 20 4.39 -24.40 9.86
C LYS A 20 3.81 -23.14 9.19
N ALA A 21 4.13 -21.95 9.71
CA ALA A 21 3.65 -20.68 9.15
C ALA A 21 4.17 -20.44 7.73
N THR A 22 5.44 -20.75 7.45
CA THR A 22 6.02 -20.64 6.11
C THR A 22 5.37 -21.63 5.15
N PHE A 23 5.18 -22.89 5.57
CA PHE A 23 4.54 -23.91 4.75
C PHE A 23 3.09 -23.54 4.41
N ASP A 24 2.31 -23.15 5.42
CA ASP A 24 0.88 -22.82 5.26
C ASP A 24 0.68 -21.62 4.32
N THR A 25 1.61 -20.67 4.33
CA THR A 25 1.54 -19.47 3.47
C THR A 25 1.88 -19.77 2.02
N TRP A 26 2.94 -20.55 1.75
CA TRP A 26 3.52 -20.65 0.40
C TRP A 26 3.24 -21.96 -0.33
N LEU A 27 2.99 -23.06 0.40
CA LEU A 27 2.93 -24.41 -0.17
C LEU A 27 1.58 -25.10 0.02
N ALA A 28 0.81 -24.75 1.06
CA ALA A 28 -0.45 -25.45 1.39
C ALA A 28 -1.52 -25.42 0.28
N ASN A 29 -1.55 -24.36 -0.53
CA ASN A 29 -2.50 -24.21 -1.64
C ASN A 29 -1.88 -24.48 -3.02
N THR A 30 -0.80 -25.27 -3.07
CA THR A 30 -0.11 -25.62 -4.32
C THR A 30 -0.42 -27.04 -4.76
N HIS A 31 -0.60 -27.25 -6.05
CA HIS A 31 -0.93 -28.57 -6.61
C HIS A 31 -0.22 -28.78 -7.93
N LEU A 32 0.18 -30.01 -8.22
CA LEU A 32 0.85 -30.34 -9.48
C LEU A 32 -0.21 -30.52 -10.58
N THR A 33 -0.14 -29.70 -11.64
CA THR A 33 -1.13 -29.71 -12.74
C THR A 33 -0.68 -30.54 -13.93
N ALA A 34 0.62 -30.65 -14.18
CA ALA A 34 1.16 -31.49 -15.23
C ALA A 34 2.51 -32.08 -14.81
N ALA A 35 2.76 -33.31 -15.24
CA ALA A 35 4.07 -33.95 -15.21
C ALA A 35 4.28 -34.60 -16.58
N ASP A 36 5.09 -33.97 -17.42
CA ASP A 36 5.41 -34.44 -18.77
C ASP A 36 6.90 -34.77 -18.85
N GLY A 37 7.21 -36.07 -18.93
CA GLY A 37 8.58 -36.58 -18.87
C GLY A 37 9.32 -36.11 -17.61
N ASN A 38 10.23 -35.15 -17.81
CA ASN A 38 11.04 -34.57 -16.75
C ASN A 38 10.56 -33.18 -16.30
N ALA A 39 9.47 -32.64 -16.86
CA ALA A 39 8.96 -31.31 -16.55
C ALA A 39 7.72 -31.38 -15.63
N PHE A 40 7.81 -30.76 -14.46
CA PHE A 40 6.76 -30.65 -13.46
C PHE A 40 6.18 -29.24 -13.45
N THR A 41 4.88 -29.12 -13.66
CA THR A 41 4.16 -27.84 -13.62
C THR A 41 3.31 -27.76 -12.36
N ILE A 42 3.61 -26.83 -11.47
CA ILE A 42 2.93 -26.64 -10.19
C ILE A 42 2.05 -25.41 -10.26
N ALA A 43 0.75 -25.57 -10.02
CA ALA A 43 -0.18 -24.47 -9.88
C ALA A 43 -0.06 -23.80 -8.51
N VAL A 44 0.03 -22.47 -8.53
CA VAL A 44 0.12 -21.62 -7.35
C VAL A 44 -1.05 -20.62 -7.32
N PRO A 45 -1.47 -20.15 -6.14
CA PRO A 45 -2.65 -19.30 -5.99
C PRO A 45 -2.49 -17.89 -6.58
N ASN A 46 -1.27 -17.34 -6.63
CA ASN A 46 -1.01 -16.01 -7.18
C ASN A 46 0.44 -15.87 -7.66
N ALA A 47 0.73 -14.80 -8.42
CA ALA A 47 2.05 -14.52 -8.97
C ALA A 47 3.12 -14.26 -7.90
N PHE A 48 2.76 -13.67 -6.75
CA PHE A 48 3.71 -13.49 -5.65
C PHE A 48 4.21 -14.83 -5.09
N THR A 49 3.32 -15.82 -5.00
CA THR A 49 3.67 -17.18 -4.58
C THR A 49 4.58 -17.85 -5.61
N ARG A 50 4.30 -17.64 -6.90
CA ARG A 50 5.16 -18.09 -8.01
C ARG A 50 6.58 -17.55 -7.83
N ASP A 51 6.72 -16.23 -7.77
CA ASP A 51 8.01 -15.55 -7.77
C ASP A 51 8.80 -15.87 -6.49
N TRP A 52 8.12 -16.00 -5.34
CA TRP A 52 8.77 -16.39 -4.10
C TRP A 52 9.28 -17.84 -4.15
N LEU A 53 8.48 -18.78 -4.67
CA LEU A 53 8.89 -20.17 -4.84
C LEU A 53 10.04 -20.30 -5.84
N GLU A 54 10.00 -19.58 -6.96
CA GLU A 54 11.06 -19.56 -7.97
C GLU A 54 12.38 -19.04 -7.41
N ASN A 55 12.35 -17.93 -6.66
CA ASN A 55 13.57 -17.30 -6.16
C ASN A 55 14.16 -17.98 -4.92
N ARG A 56 13.34 -18.63 -4.09
CA ARG A 56 13.80 -19.16 -2.78
C ARG A 56 13.76 -20.66 -2.64
N LEU A 57 12.78 -21.35 -3.24
CA LEU A 57 12.56 -22.77 -3.01
C LEU A 57 12.75 -23.64 -4.26
N LEU A 58 12.96 -23.06 -5.44
CA LEU A 58 13.14 -23.80 -6.68
C LEU A 58 14.24 -24.86 -6.58
N THR A 59 15.40 -24.50 -6.03
CA THR A 59 16.54 -25.43 -5.87
C THR A 59 16.20 -26.58 -4.93
N THR A 60 15.53 -26.29 -3.81
CA THR A 60 15.11 -27.28 -2.81
C THR A 60 14.05 -28.22 -3.38
N ILE A 61 13.04 -27.66 -4.06
CA ILE A 61 11.96 -28.40 -4.69
C ILE A 61 12.51 -29.31 -5.80
N LYS A 62 13.39 -28.79 -6.65
CA LYS A 62 14.07 -29.60 -7.68
C LYS A 62 14.84 -30.76 -7.06
N ARG A 63 15.63 -30.53 -6.00
CA ARG A 63 16.39 -31.58 -5.32
C ARG A 63 15.50 -32.69 -4.78
N ILE A 64 14.40 -32.34 -4.13
CA ILE A 64 13.43 -33.29 -3.57
C ILE A 64 12.76 -34.08 -4.69
N LEU A 65 12.31 -33.41 -5.76
CA LEU A 65 11.68 -34.07 -6.90
C LEU A 65 12.65 -34.97 -7.67
N VAL A 66 13.93 -34.62 -7.81
CA VAL A 66 14.97 -35.53 -8.35
C VAL A 66 15.13 -36.76 -7.45
N GLY A 67 15.13 -36.58 -6.13
CA GLY A 67 15.21 -37.70 -5.18
C GLY A 67 14.03 -38.66 -5.28
N ILE A 68 12.84 -38.15 -5.58
CA ILE A 68 11.61 -38.96 -5.71
C ILE A 68 11.48 -39.57 -7.12
N ALA A 69 11.84 -38.84 -8.17
CA ALA A 69 11.69 -39.25 -9.57
C ALA A 69 12.88 -40.06 -10.11
N GLY A 70 14.07 -39.94 -9.50
CA GLY A 70 15.29 -40.65 -9.91
C GLY A 70 15.93 -40.14 -11.21
N CYS A 71 15.41 -39.05 -11.78
CA CYS A 71 15.93 -38.41 -12.99
C CYS A 71 16.03 -36.88 -12.81
N PRO A 72 16.79 -36.17 -13.66
CA PRO A 72 16.84 -34.70 -13.63
C PRO A 72 15.47 -34.13 -13.97
N VAL A 73 14.95 -33.22 -13.13
CA VAL A 73 13.61 -32.62 -13.31
C VAL A 73 13.67 -31.11 -13.52
N GLU A 74 12.86 -30.62 -14.44
CA GLU A 74 12.54 -29.22 -14.61
C GLU A 74 11.24 -28.89 -13.87
N VAL A 75 11.17 -27.70 -13.28
CA VAL A 75 10.04 -27.28 -12.44
C VAL A 75 9.59 -25.92 -12.91
N HIS A 76 8.32 -25.81 -13.27
CA HIS A 76 7.66 -24.59 -13.69
C HIS A 76 6.48 -24.29 -12.77
N PHE A 77 6.25 -23.02 -12.47
CA PHE A 77 5.12 -22.59 -11.66
C PHE A 77 4.12 -21.79 -12.51
N VAL A 78 2.84 -22.15 -12.42
CA VAL A 78 1.75 -21.49 -13.16
C VAL A 78 0.71 -20.95 -12.20
N VAL A 79 0.19 -19.75 -12.46
CA VAL A 79 -0.86 -19.16 -11.61
C VAL A 79 -2.21 -19.76 -11.99
N ARG A 80 -2.97 -20.26 -11.01
CA ARG A 80 -4.34 -20.78 -11.25
C ARG A 80 -5.24 -19.66 -11.74
N GLN A 81 -5.88 -19.84 -12.90
CA GLN A 81 -6.85 -18.90 -13.46
C GLN A 81 -8.28 -19.36 -13.16
N ASP A 82 -8.76 -19.12 -11.95
CA ASP A 82 -10.20 -19.06 -11.66
C ASP A 82 -10.59 -17.58 -11.50
N SER A 83 -11.38 -17.08 -12.45
CA SER A 83 -11.84 -15.68 -12.65
C SER A 83 -12.66 -15.13 -11.46
N PRO A 84 -12.82 -13.79 -11.24
CA PRO A 84 -12.89 -12.71 -12.23
C PRO A 84 -11.77 -11.69 -12.15
N GLN A 85 -11.35 -11.27 -13.35
CA GLN A 85 -10.34 -10.26 -13.57
C GLN A 85 -10.74 -8.92 -12.93
N VAL A 86 -10.06 -8.61 -11.84
CA VAL A 86 -9.66 -7.22 -11.60
C VAL A 86 -8.68 -6.93 -12.72
N VAL A 87 -9.11 -6.16 -13.72
CA VAL A 87 -8.19 -5.38 -14.56
C VAL A 87 -7.45 -4.43 -13.64
N THR A 88 -6.45 -4.97 -12.96
CA THR A 88 -5.35 -4.21 -12.40
C THR A 88 -4.58 -3.81 -13.64
N ALA A 89 -4.78 -2.56 -14.07
CA ALA A 89 -3.73 -1.88 -14.82
C ALA A 89 -2.41 -2.27 -14.15
N GLU A 90 -1.50 -2.82 -14.94
CA GLU A 90 -0.12 -3.13 -14.55
C GLU A 90 0.31 -2.08 -13.51
N PRO A 91 0.58 -2.48 -12.24
CA PRO A 91 1.10 -1.51 -11.30
C PRO A 91 2.39 -1.03 -11.96
N ALA A 92 2.41 0.23 -12.38
CA ALA A 92 3.59 0.89 -12.89
C ALA A 92 4.74 0.44 -11.99
N ALA A 93 5.68 -0.29 -12.59
CA ALA A 93 6.70 -1.04 -11.87
C ALA A 93 7.19 -0.20 -10.70
N GLY A 94 7.12 -0.76 -9.49
CA GLY A 94 7.75 -0.11 -8.33
C GLY A 94 9.17 0.31 -8.71
N PRO A 95 9.70 1.40 -8.15
CA PRO A 95 10.99 1.94 -8.57
C PRO A 95 12.01 0.81 -8.63
N GLN A 96 12.46 0.50 -9.86
CA GLN A 96 13.53 -0.47 -10.07
C GLN A 96 14.74 0.06 -9.27
N PRO A 97 15.49 -0.80 -8.56
CA PRO A 97 16.72 -0.36 -7.92
C PRO A 97 17.59 0.30 -8.99
N ILE A 98 17.86 1.60 -8.83
CA ILE A 98 18.74 2.33 -9.75
C ILE A 98 20.11 1.68 -9.60
N THR A 99 20.53 0.90 -10.59
CA THR A 99 21.91 0.43 -10.67
C THR A 99 22.78 1.58 -11.17
N LEU A 100 23.94 1.80 -10.55
CA LEU A 100 24.92 2.82 -10.98
C LEU A 100 25.29 2.72 -12.47
N SER A 101 25.13 1.54 -13.06
CA SER A 101 25.39 1.23 -14.47
C SER A 101 24.36 1.81 -15.46
N THR A 102 23.27 2.41 -14.99
CA THR A 102 22.19 2.98 -15.82
C THR A 102 22.10 4.50 -15.75
N LEU A 103 23.11 5.17 -15.19
CA LEU A 103 23.20 6.63 -15.25
C LEU A 103 23.36 7.08 -16.72
N PRO A 104 22.55 8.01 -17.22
CA PRO A 104 22.76 8.59 -18.55
C PRO A 104 24.17 9.20 -18.63
N GLU A 105 24.87 9.02 -19.75
CA GLU A 105 26.11 9.77 -20.00
C GLU A 105 25.83 11.27 -19.82
N LEU A 106 26.57 11.90 -18.91
CA LEU A 106 26.48 13.33 -18.65
C LEU A 106 26.71 14.10 -19.96
N HIS A 107 25.73 14.90 -20.36
CA HIS A 107 25.87 15.79 -21.52
C HIS A 107 27.10 16.71 -21.32
N PRO A 108 27.97 16.86 -22.34
CA PRO A 108 29.29 17.48 -22.21
C PRO A 108 29.31 18.99 -21.90
N GLU A 109 28.16 19.65 -21.77
CA GLU A 109 28.05 21.10 -21.61
C GLU A 109 28.26 21.60 -20.15
N LEU A 110 28.48 20.70 -19.19
CA LEU A 110 28.66 21.03 -17.76
C LEU A 110 30.10 20.86 -17.25
N ALA A 111 31.08 20.63 -18.12
CA ALA A 111 32.43 20.20 -17.77
C ALA A 111 33.53 21.28 -17.82
N GLU A 112 33.19 22.57 -17.69
CA GLU A 112 34.22 23.61 -17.54
C GLU A 112 34.48 23.93 -16.07
N GLY A 113 35.42 23.20 -15.47
CA GLY A 113 35.95 23.46 -14.14
C GLY A 113 37.27 22.70 -13.94
N SER A 114 38.36 23.46 -13.95
CA SER A 114 39.77 23.05 -13.84
C SER A 114 40.03 21.75 -13.06
N LEU A 115 40.57 20.74 -13.76
CA LEU A 115 41.13 19.53 -13.16
C LEU A 115 42.33 19.90 -12.28
N VAL A 116 42.25 19.58 -10.99
CA VAL A 116 43.42 19.49 -10.11
C VAL A 116 43.71 18.01 -9.98
N GLU A 117 44.88 17.57 -10.45
CA GLU A 117 45.33 16.20 -10.32
C GLU A 117 45.50 15.84 -8.84
N ALA A 118 44.73 14.87 -8.37
CA ALA A 118 45.04 14.10 -7.19
C ALA A 118 44.60 12.65 -7.44
N ASP A 119 45.57 11.75 -7.31
CA ASP A 119 45.33 10.32 -7.16
C ASP A 119 44.21 10.07 -6.14
N HIS A 120 43.31 9.15 -6.50
CA HIS A 120 42.14 8.66 -5.75
C HIS A 120 40.79 9.36 -6.02
N VAL A 121 39.95 8.62 -6.75
CA VAL A 121 38.48 8.74 -6.88
C VAL A 121 37.99 10.14 -7.26
N SER A 122 37.77 10.34 -8.56
CA SER A 122 37.04 11.50 -9.08
C SER A 122 35.58 11.46 -8.63
N ILE A 123 35.30 12.04 -7.46
CA ILE A 123 33.95 12.44 -7.09
C ILE A 123 33.63 13.66 -7.96
N VAL A 124 32.76 13.49 -8.95
CA VAL A 124 32.18 14.62 -9.68
C VAL A 124 31.44 15.46 -8.64
N ALA A 125 32.01 16.60 -8.27
CA ALA A 125 31.37 17.58 -7.40
C ALA A 125 30.17 18.16 -8.17
N VAL A 126 29.00 17.55 -8.00
CA VAL A 126 27.75 18.17 -8.43
C VAL A 126 27.61 19.46 -7.64
N GLN A 127 27.66 20.61 -8.31
CA GLN A 127 27.24 21.87 -7.71
C GLN A 127 25.77 21.70 -7.29
N PHE A 128 25.56 21.44 -5.99
CA PHE A 128 24.24 21.44 -5.41
C PHE A 128 23.69 22.86 -5.56
N TYR A 129 22.82 23.08 -6.55
CA TYR A 129 21.82 24.12 -6.43
C TYR A 129 21.15 23.92 -5.06
N GLU A 130 21.17 24.94 -4.22
CA GLU A 130 20.73 24.94 -2.82
C GLU A 130 19.19 24.84 -2.71
N PHE A 131 18.58 23.94 -3.48
CA PHE A 131 17.17 23.60 -3.38
C PHE A 131 17.00 22.57 -2.28
N ASP A 132 16.76 23.05 -1.07
CA ASP A 132 16.36 22.18 0.04
C ASP A 132 14.82 22.09 0.08
N PRO A 133 14.20 20.98 -0.39
CA PRO A 133 12.76 20.81 -0.32
C PRO A 133 12.24 20.83 1.12
N MET A 134 13.09 20.52 2.11
CA MET A 134 12.74 20.55 3.53
C MET A 134 12.60 21.98 4.06
N LYS A 135 13.21 22.98 3.41
CA LYS A 135 13.06 24.41 3.80
C LYS A 135 11.80 25.07 3.23
N ARG A 136 11.16 24.49 2.20
CA ARG A 136 10.05 25.15 1.48
C ARG A 136 8.76 24.33 1.38
N GLY A 137 8.76 23.03 1.68
CA GLY A 137 7.60 22.15 1.50
C GLY A 137 7.52 20.96 2.48
N PHE A 138 7.51 21.21 3.78
CA PHE A 138 7.24 20.18 4.79
C PHE A 138 5.82 20.29 5.35
N LEU A 139 5.24 19.15 5.72
CA LEU A 139 3.96 19.05 6.43
C LEU A 139 4.20 18.33 7.76
N GLN A 140 3.87 18.98 8.87
CA GLN A 140 3.95 18.36 10.19
C GLN A 140 2.70 17.51 10.43
N MET A 141 2.90 16.21 10.62
CA MET A 141 1.83 15.28 10.97
C MET A 141 1.97 14.84 12.42
N PRO A 142 0.97 15.07 13.29
CA PRO A 142 0.98 14.55 14.65
C PRO A 142 1.04 13.03 14.65
N LYS A 143 1.84 12.48 15.56
CA LYS A 143 2.01 11.03 15.77
C LYS A 143 0.66 10.31 15.97
N TYR A 144 -0.25 10.95 16.70
CA TYR A 144 -1.61 10.45 16.93
C TYR A 144 -2.36 10.15 15.61
N CYS A 145 -2.19 10.98 14.59
CA CYS A 145 -2.84 10.80 13.29
C CYS A 145 -2.34 9.52 12.59
N GLU A 146 -1.03 9.30 12.60
CA GLU A 146 -0.42 8.10 12.00
C GLU A 146 -0.80 6.83 12.77
N TRP A 147 -0.94 6.95 14.09
CA TRP A 147 -1.17 5.79 14.97
C TRP A 147 -2.62 5.35 15.06
N PHE A 148 -3.58 6.27 14.99
CA PHE A 148 -4.99 5.95 15.25
C PHE A 148 -5.93 6.34 14.11
N TRP A 149 -5.74 7.49 13.47
CA TRP A 149 -6.59 7.89 12.34
C TRP A 149 -6.32 7.06 11.08
N GLN A 150 -5.05 6.72 10.81
CA GLN A 150 -4.72 5.82 9.70
C GLN A 150 -5.42 4.45 9.81
N PRO A 151 -5.31 3.69 10.91
CA PRO A 151 -5.97 2.39 11.01
C PRO A 151 -7.50 2.50 11.05
N TYR A 152 -8.05 3.58 11.62
CA TYR A 152 -9.50 3.84 11.58
C TYR A 152 -10.01 4.00 10.14
N PHE A 153 -9.34 4.81 9.32
CA PHE A 153 -9.77 5.08 7.95
C PHE A 153 -9.31 4.07 6.91
N GLY A 154 -8.23 3.34 7.21
CA GLY A 154 -7.49 2.57 6.23
C GLY A 154 -6.60 3.43 5.32
N VAL A 155 -5.68 2.74 4.63
CA VAL A 155 -4.56 3.35 3.90
C VAL A 155 -5.01 4.39 2.86
N VAL A 156 -6.00 4.05 2.02
CA VAL A 156 -6.40 4.92 0.89
C VAL A 156 -7.07 6.20 1.39
N THR A 157 -7.98 6.08 2.34
CA THR A 157 -8.72 7.23 2.89
C THR A 157 -7.79 8.15 3.66
N TYR A 158 -6.91 7.60 4.50
CA TYR A 158 -5.92 8.40 5.23
C TYR A 158 -4.88 9.05 4.31
N ALA A 159 -4.39 8.34 3.29
CA ALA A 159 -3.49 8.92 2.28
C ALA A 159 -4.18 10.05 1.49
N THR A 160 -5.49 9.92 1.24
CA THR A 160 -6.29 10.99 0.61
C THR A 160 -6.34 12.21 1.53
N TYR A 161 -6.59 12.01 2.83
CA TYR A 161 -6.51 13.08 3.82
C TYR A 161 -5.13 13.75 3.83
N ARG A 162 -4.02 12.99 3.87
CA ARG A 162 -2.66 13.55 3.84
C ARG A 162 -2.39 14.38 2.59
N PHE A 163 -2.86 13.92 1.43
CA PHE A 163 -2.76 14.70 0.20
C PHE A 163 -3.52 16.03 0.32
N LEU A 164 -4.77 16.00 0.78
CA LEU A 164 -5.60 17.19 0.94
C LEU A 164 -4.98 18.16 1.97
N ARG A 165 -4.49 17.62 3.09
CA ARG A 165 -3.80 18.36 4.14
C ARG A 165 -2.54 19.07 3.64
N SER A 166 -1.83 18.49 2.67
CA SER A 166 -0.64 19.11 2.07
C SER A 166 -0.93 20.33 1.19
N LEU A 167 -2.18 20.54 0.79
CA LEU A 167 -2.59 21.70 -0.01
C LEU A 167 -2.73 22.97 0.85
N ASP A 168 -2.90 22.80 2.16
CA ASP A 168 -3.10 23.88 3.10
C ASP A 168 -1.85 24.10 3.97
N ARG A 169 -1.45 25.37 4.12
CA ARG A 169 -0.25 25.75 4.90
C ARG A 169 -0.58 26.10 6.35
N GLN A 170 -1.86 26.20 6.70
CA GLN A 170 -2.26 26.44 8.09
C GLN A 170 -2.09 25.15 8.89
N ASN A 171 -1.88 25.28 10.20
CA ASN A 171 -1.59 24.13 11.08
C ASN A 171 -2.79 23.67 11.90
N GLU A 172 -3.80 24.51 12.07
CA GLU A 172 -4.94 24.27 12.96
C GLU A 172 -6.26 24.63 12.28
N GLY A 173 -7.37 24.20 12.87
CA GLY A 173 -8.72 24.47 12.40
C GLY A 173 -9.04 23.89 11.03
N TRP A 174 -10.10 24.40 10.41
CA TRP A 174 -10.47 24.06 9.04
C TRP A 174 -9.54 24.73 8.04
N GLY A 175 -8.95 23.93 7.15
CA GLY A 175 -8.20 24.45 6.01
C GLY A 175 -9.10 25.21 5.03
N GLY A 176 -8.46 26.02 4.18
CA GLY A 176 -9.13 26.70 3.09
C GLY A 176 -9.79 25.72 2.13
N TRP A 177 -10.70 26.25 1.31
CA TRP A 177 -11.30 25.46 0.25
C TRP A 177 -10.38 25.34 -0.95
N HIS A 178 -10.13 24.11 -1.39
CA HIS A 178 -9.27 23.81 -2.54
C HIS A 178 -10.04 23.10 -3.63
N PHE A 179 -9.87 23.56 -4.88
CA PHE A 179 -10.33 22.79 -6.04
C PHE A 179 -9.37 21.64 -6.30
N VAL A 180 -9.87 20.41 -6.26
CA VAL A 180 -9.04 19.21 -6.41
C VAL A 180 -9.35 18.46 -7.69
N LYS A 181 -8.29 18.06 -8.40
CA LYS A 181 -8.38 17.13 -9.52
C LYS A 181 -8.26 15.71 -8.97
N VAL A 182 -9.36 14.96 -9.00
CA VAL A 182 -9.42 13.58 -8.47
C VAL A 182 -8.38 12.69 -9.14
N GLU A 183 -8.10 12.90 -10.43
CA GLU A 183 -7.11 12.17 -11.20
C GLU A 183 -5.70 12.34 -10.63
N ARG A 184 -5.36 13.53 -10.11
CA ARG A 184 -4.06 13.78 -9.47
C ARG A 184 -3.94 13.01 -8.16
N ILE A 185 -5.01 13.00 -7.35
CA ILE A 185 -5.06 12.25 -6.09
C ILE A 185 -4.93 10.75 -6.38
N ALA A 186 -5.77 10.24 -7.28
CA ALA A 186 -5.80 8.84 -7.70
C ALA A 186 -4.43 8.37 -8.22
N ALA A 187 -3.77 9.18 -9.07
CA ALA A 187 -2.42 8.89 -9.56
C ALA A 187 -1.37 8.90 -8.45
N THR A 188 -1.46 9.84 -7.50
CA THR A 188 -0.51 9.92 -6.36
C THR A 188 -0.61 8.70 -5.47
N LEU A 189 -1.83 8.18 -5.28
CA LEU A 189 -2.09 7.03 -4.42
C LEU A 189 -1.98 5.67 -5.15
N GLY A 190 -1.84 5.68 -6.48
CA GLY A 190 -1.84 4.45 -7.29
C GLY A 190 -3.17 3.69 -7.25
N VAL A 191 -4.30 4.40 -7.12
CA VAL A 191 -5.64 3.81 -6.97
C VAL A 191 -6.60 4.28 -8.05
N ASN A 192 -7.67 3.51 -8.29
CA ASN A 192 -8.76 3.96 -9.16
C ASN A 192 -9.49 5.16 -8.54
N ARG A 193 -9.85 6.17 -9.36
CA ARG A 193 -10.60 7.36 -8.91
C ARG A 193 -11.84 7.06 -8.07
N GLN A 194 -12.51 5.93 -8.33
CA GLN A 194 -13.72 5.51 -7.60
C GLN A 194 -13.43 5.21 -6.12
N LYS A 195 -12.18 4.87 -5.76
CA LYS A 195 -11.76 4.75 -4.36
C LYS A 195 -11.71 6.11 -3.66
N ILE A 196 -11.57 7.21 -4.40
CA ILE A 196 -11.62 8.57 -3.86
C ILE A 196 -13.07 9.06 -3.80
N THR A 197 -13.81 8.95 -4.91
CA THR A 197 -15.12 9.61 -5.08
C THR A 197 -16.33 8.75 -4.72
N GLY A 198 -16.13 7.45 -4.48
CA GLY A 198 -17.21 6.48 -4.42
C GLY A 198 -17.74 6.11 -5.80
N VAL A 199 -18.60 5.09 -5.85
CA VAL A 199 -19.21 4.59 -7.08
C VAL A 199 -20.52 3.87 -6.80
N GLN A 200 -21.50 4.06 -7.68
CA GLN A 200 -22.73 3.27 -7.66
C GLN A 200 -22.44 1.88 -8.22
N ARG A 201 -22.71 0.85 -7.42
CA ARG A 201 -22.56 -0.57 -7.76
C ARG A 201 -23.93 -1.23 -7.83
N GLU A 202 -23.96 -2.41 -8.43
CA GLU A 202 -25.15 -3.26 -8.49
C GLU A 202 -24.76 -4.67 -8.07
N LYS A 203 -25.55 -5.26 -7.17
CA LYS A 203 -25.40 -6.64 -6.73
C LYS A 203 -26.78 -7.24 -6.55
N ASP A 204 -27.02 -8.41 -7.13
CA ASP A 204 -28.30 -9.12 -7.06
C ASP A 204 -29.51 -8.25 -7.49
N GLY A 205 -29.33 -7.44 -8.55
CA GLY A 205 -30.35 -6.52 -9.07
C GLY A 205 -30.64 -5.29 -8.19
N ARG A 206 -29.92 -5.13 -7.06
CA ARG A 206 -30.03 -3.97 -6.18
C ARG A 206 -28.85 -3.04 -6.37
N LYS A 207 -29.14 -1.78 -6.68
CA LYS A 207 -28.13 -0.72 -6.76
C LYS A 207 -27.79 -0.23 -5.35
N TYR A 208 -26.51 -0.16 -5.03
CA TYR A 208 -26.01 0.39 -3.77
C TYR A 208 -24.87 1.36 -4.03
N TRP A 209 -24.74 2.37 -3.17
CA TRP A 209 -23.59 3.26 -3.19
C TRP A 209 -22.43 2.60 -2.46
N GLN A 210 -21.28 2.50 -3.10
CA GLN A 210 -20.03 2.13 -2.44
C GLN A 210 -19.26 3.41 -2.08
N PRO A 211 -19.13 3.75 -0.79
CA PRO A 211 -18.43 4.95 -0.36
C PRO A 211 -16.96 4.98 -0.79
N GLY A 212 -16.47 6.17 -1.15
CA GLY A 212 -15.06 6.46 -1.36
C GLY A 212 -14.42 7.19 -0.18
N ALA A 213 -13.16 7.58 -0.34
CA ALA A 213 -12.42 8.36 0.65
C ALA A 213 -13.11 9.68 1.01
N PHE A 214 -13.67 10.41 0.03
CA PHE A 214 -14.40 11.66 0.29
C PHE A 214 -15.62 11.42 1.18
N ASP A 215 -16.39 10.36 0.93
CA ASP A 215 -17.55 10.02 1.76
C ASP A 215 -17.12 9.68 3.19
N ALA A 216 -16.08 8.85 3.35
CA ALA A 216 -15.57 8.45 4.66
C ALA A 216 -15.03 9.64 5.47
N LEU A 217 -14.29 10.55 4.84
CA LEU A 217 -13.77 11.76 5.48
C LEU A 217 -14.89 12.72 5.87
N SER A 218 -15.93 12.86 5.05
CA SER A 218 -17.09 13.67 5.39
C SER A 218 -17.94 13.06 6.49
N GLN A 219 -18.13 11.73 6.50
CA GLN A 219 -18.86 11.04 7.57
C GLN A 219 -18.16 11.16 8.93
N ALA A 220 -16.82 11.21 8.93
CA ALA A 220 -16.03 11.44 10.14
C ALA A 220 -15.87 12.93 10.49
N ALA A 221 -16.57 13.83 9.80
CA ALA A 221 -16.49 15.29 9.97
C ALA A 221 -15.08 15.90 9.85
N ILE A 222 -14.20 15.25 9.09
CA ILE A 222 -12.82 15.72 8.85
C ILE A 222 -12.70 16.49 7.55
N ALA A 223 -13.58 16.22 6.57
CA ALA A 223 -13.60 16.92 5.30
C ALA A 223 -15.00 17.39 4.92
N ARG A 224 -15.09 18.62 4.42
CA ARG A 224 -16.27 19.15 3.74
C ARG A 224 -16.01 19.04 2.24
N VAL A 225 -16.88 18.33 1.53
CA VAL A 225 -16.72 18.05 0.09
C VAL A 225 -17.92 18.58 -0.67
N GLU A 226 -17.68 19.53 -1.57
CA GLU A 226 -18.67 20.04 -2.51
C GLU A 226 -18.41 19.45 -3.89
N THR A 227 -19.44 18.83 -4.46
CA THR A 227 -19.42 18.34 -5.85
C THR A 227 -20.13 19.36 -6.73
N LEU A 228 -19.40 19.94 -7.68
CA LEU A 228 -19.90 20.99 -8.56
C LEU A 228 -20.02 20.45 -9.99
N GLY A 229 -21.10 20.79 -10.67
CA GLY A 229 -21.39 20.33 -12.04
C GLY A 229 -22.04 18.95 -12.12
N LYS A 230 -22.19 18.44 -13.36
CA LYS A 230 -22.81 17.14 -13.65
C LYS A 230 -22.09 16.43 -14.80
N GLY A 231 -22.15 15.11 -14.84
CA GLY A 231 -21.64 14.29 -15.94
C GLY A 231 -20.11 14.39 -16.09
N LYS A 232 -19.63 14.80 -17.29
CA LYS A 232 -18.19 14.87 -17.61
C LYS A 232 -17.47 16.11 -17.05
N LYS A 233 -18.20 17.10 -16.54
CA LYS A 233 -17.65 18.36 -15.98
C LYS A 233 -17.86 18.43 -14.47
N VAL A 234 -17.60 17.33 -13.76
CA VAL A 234 -17.65 17.31 -12.30
C VAL A 234 -16.32 17.83 -11.74
N SER A 235 -16.39 18.84 -10.89
CA SER A 235 -15.27 19.32 -10.10
C SER A 235 -15.57 19.15 -8.62
N TYR A 236 -14.50 18.99 -7.83
CA TYR A 236 -14.60 18.81 -6.39
C TYR A 236 -13.90 19.97 -5.71
N LYS A 237 -14.58 20.57 -4.75
CA LYS A 237 -14.02 21.57 -3.85
C LYS A 237 -14.01 20.96 -2.46
N VAL A 238 -12.85 20.93 -1.82
CA VAL A 238 -12.66 20.21 -0.55
C VAL A 238 -11.96 21.12 0.45
N SER A 239 -12.46 21.11 1.68
CA SER A 239 -11.80 21.67 2.87
C SER A 239 -11.62 20.55 3.87
N CYS A 240 -10.49 20.49 4.55
CA CYS A 240 -10.16 19.44 5.51
C CYS A 240 -9.66 20.06 6.81
N LEU A 241 -9.85 19.35 7.91
CA LEU A 241 -9.34 19.75 9.21
C LEU A 241 -7.81 19.60 9.25
N ASN A 242 -7.12 20.67 9.63
CA ASN A 242 -5.66 20.72 9.67
C ASN A 242 -5.05 20.03 10.90
N SER A 243 -5.85 19.90 11.97
CA SER A 243 -5.53 19.19 13.20
C SER A 243 -6.65 18.21 13.52
N LEU A 244 -6.37 16.91 13.46
CA LEU A 244 -7.39 15.89 13.74
C LEU A 244 -7.60 15.75 15.25
N PRO A 245 -8.86 15.70 15.73
CA PRO A 245 -9.15 15.52 17.14
C PRO A 245 -8.86 14.08 17.59
N LEU A 246 -9.05 13.82 18.88
CA LEU A 246 -9.09 12.44 19.39
C LEU A 246 -10.22 11.67 18.71
N LEU A 247 -9.98 10.38 18.42
CA LEU A 247 -11.05 9.47 18.04
C LEU A 247 -12.06 9.35 19.18
N THR A 248 -13.34 9.30 18.84
CA THR A 248 -14.41 9.03 19.81
C THR A 248 -14.35 7.58 20.32
N PRO A 249 -14.99 7.25 21.45
CA PRO A 249 -15.04 5.87 21.94
C PRO A 249 -15.54 4.87 20.91
N ALA A 250 -16.65 5.20 20.23
CA ALA A 250 -17.21 4.35 19.18
C ALA A 250 -16.24 4.13 18.01
N GLN A 251 -15.40 5.12 17.68
CA GLN A 251 -14.37 4.95 16.65
C GLN A 251 -13.22 4.07 17.13
N VAL A 252 -12.78 4.23 18.38
CA VAL A 252 -11.72 3.39 18.96
C VAL A 252 -12.15 1.93 19.05
N GLU A 253 -13.42 1.66 19.37
CA GLU A 253 -13.97 0.29 19.40
C GLU A 253 -13.85 -0.45 18.06
N THR A 254 -13.81 0.27 16.93
CA THR A 254 -13.61 -0.33 15.60
C THR A 254 -12.17 -0.74 15.31
N LEU A 255 -11.20 -0.27 16.11
CA LEU A 255 -9.79 -0.57 15.94
C LEU A 255 -9.45 -1.98 16.44
N PRO A 256 -8.36 -2.61 15.95
CA PRO A 256 -7.80 -3.82 16.55
C PRO A 256 -7.50 -3.64 18.05
N GLY A 257 -7.72 -4.67 18.87
CA GLY A 257 -7.57 -4.59 20.33
C GLY A 257 -6.22 -4.03 20.79
N ILE A 258 -5.13 -4.38 20.12
CA ILE A 258 -3.79 -3.84 20.43
C ILE A 258 -3.75 -2.30 20.30
N LEU A 259 -4.43 -1.73 19.31
CA LEU A 259 -4.48 -0.28 19.11
C LEU A 259 -5.44 0.40 20.09
N GLN A 260 -6.47 -0.31 20.57
CA GLN A 260 -7.34 0.20 21.64
C GLN A 260 -6.54 0.34 22.96
N GLU A 261 -5.73 -0.66 23.30
CA GLU A 261 -4.83 -0.62 24.47
C GLU A 261 -3.77 0.48 24.33
N GLU A 262 -3.19 0.64 23.14
CA GLU A 262 -2.24 1.72 22.86
C GLU A 262 -2.89 3.10 22.94
N HIS A 263 -4.13 3.24 22.48
CA HIS A 263 -4.89 4.49 22.60
C HIS A 263 -5.16 4.83 24.07
N ALA A 264 -5.61 3.86 24.88
CA ALA A 264 -5.80 4.05 26.32
C ALA A 264 -4.50 4.46 27.04
N ARG A 265 -3.36 3.87 26.64
CA ARG A 265 -2.04 4.27 27.14
C ARG A 265 -1.68 5.70 26.73
N PHE A 266 -1.93 6.07 25.47
CA PHE A 266 -1.71 7.42 24.97
C PHE A 266 -2.51 8.47 25.75
N LEU A 267 -3.80 8.21 26.00
CA LEU A 267 -4.63 9.11 26.82
C LEU A 267 -4.02 9.34 28.20
N LYS A 268 -3.58 8.26 28.86
CA LYS A 268 -2.92 8.32 30.18
C LYS A 268 -1.59 9.09 30.13
N GLU A 269 -0.75 8.87 29.11
CA GLU A 269 0.52 9.58 28.93
C GLU A 269 0.33 11.07 28.71
N CYS A 270 -0.76 11.46 28.04
CA CYS A 270 -1.13 12.85 27.81
C CYS A 270 -1.95 13.47 28.95
N SER A 271 -2.16 12.76 30.07
CA SER A 271 -3.00 13.19 31.19
C SER A 271 -4.43 13.59 30.77
N ILE A 272 -5.00 12.88 29.80
CA ILE A 272 -6.38 13.07 29.35
C ILE A 272 -7.29 12.18 30.20
N GLU A 273 -8.28 12.79 30.85
CA GLU A 273 -9.22 12.07 31.70
C GLU A 273 -10.12 11.14 30.87
N TYR A 274 -10.14 9.86 31.25
CA TYR A 274 -10.85 8.83 30.50
C TYR A 274 -12.38 9.05 30.47
N GLU A 275 -12.94 9.59 31.55
CA GLU A 275 -14.37 9.90 31.63
C GLU A 275 -14.75 11.13 30.79
N GLU A 276 -13.85 12.11 30.62
CA GLU A 276 -14.07 13.22 29.68
C GLU A 276 -14.00 12.73 28.23
N TRP A 277 -13.01 11.89 27.91
CA TRP A 277 -12.89 11.28 26.59
C TRP A 277 -14.12 10.42 26.22
N LYS A 278 -14.69 9.67 27.18
CA LYS A 278 -15.90 8.87 26.97
C LYS A 278 -17.12 9.66 26.53
N GLN A 279 -17.16 10.95 26.86
CA GLN A 279 -18.27 11.84 26.50
C GLN A 279 -18.11 12.43 25.10
N LEU A 280 -16.98 12.20 24.43
CA LEU A 280 -16.74 12.70 23.07
C LEU A 280 -17.65 11.98 22.06
N GLU A 281 -18.51 12.75 21.43
CA GLU A 281 -19.31 12.32 20.28
C GLU A 281 -18.86 13.02 19.01
N LEU A 282 -19.17 12.45 17.85
CA LEU A 282 -18.87 13.11 16.56
C LEU A 282 -19.50 14.52 16.50
N SER A 283 -20.71 14.67 17.04
CA SER A 283 -21.43 15.96 17.15
C SER A 283 -20.63 17.03 17.91
N THR A 284 -19.89 16.63 18.94
CA THR A 284 -19.05 17.54 19.76
C THR A 284 -17.78 17.99 19.03
N LEU A 285 -17.36 17.27 17.98
CA LEU A 285 -16.18 17.59 17.19
C LEU A 285 -16.45 18.57 16.03
N VAL A 286 -17.73 18.82 15.70
CA VAL A 286 -18.14 19.68 14.55
C VAL A 286 -18.57 21.08 14.99
N GLN A 287 -18.54 21.41 16.29
CA GLN A 287 -18.82 22.75 16.75
C GLN A 287 -17.63 23.68 16.48
N GLU A 288 -17.58 24.21 15.25
CA GLU A 288 -17.12 25.56 14.83
C GLU A 288 -17.28 25.75 13.30
#